data_AF-A0A7J9HDB1-F1
#
_entry.id   AF-A0A7J9HDB1-F1
#
_cell.length_a   1.000
_cell.length_b   1.000
_cell.length_c   1.000
_cell.angle_alpha   90.00
_cell.angle_beta   90.00
_cell.angle_gamma   90.00
#
_symmetry.space_group_name_H-M   'P 1'
#
loop_
_entity.id
_entity.type
_entity.pdbx_description
1 polymer ?
#
loop_
_entity_poly.entity_id
_entity_poly.type
_entity_poly.pdbx_seq_one_letter_code
_entity_poly.pdbx_strand_id
1 'polypeptide(L)'
;MAAPKPEEISFPPMDQLQGLEYCIDSNPSWAGEAIALGFQHYILALGTAVMIPSFLVPLMGGTDGDKVRVVQALLFVEGINTLLQTLFGTRLPTVIGGSYAFMVPIISIIHDTSLMSIEDNHVRFLNTMRAVQGALIVASSIQIILGYSQMWAICSRFFSPLGMVPVIALVGFGLFDRGFPVVGRCVEIGIPMLILFIAFSQYLKNFLTKQLPVLERFALLISITVIWAYAHLLTASGAYKHRPELTQLNCRTDKANLISSAPWIKIPYPLQWGAPTFDAGHAFGMMAAVLVSLIE
;
A
#
# COMPACT_ATOMS: atom_id res chain seq x y z
N MET A 1 23.23 9.92 -49.59
CA MET A 1 22.57 9.23 -48.48
C MET A 1 22.09 10.30 -47.51
N ALA A 2 20.78 10.51 -47.41
CA ALA A 2 20.23 11.40 -46.39
C ALA A 2 20.52 10.78 -45.01
N ALA A 3 20.91 11.59 -44.04
CA ALA A 3 21.06 11.14 -42.66
C ALA A 3 19.71 10.60 -42.16
N PRO A 4 19.69 9.47 -41.43
CA PRO A 4 18.44 8.86 -40.96
C PRO A 4 17.73 9.83 -40.01
N LYS A 5 16.40 9.85 -40.07
CA LYS A 5 15.58 10.69 -39.20
C LYS A 5 15.66 10.15 -37.75
N PRO A 6 15.56 11.00 -36.72
CA PRO A 6 15.60 10.56 -35.31
C PRO A 6 14.55 9.48 -34.95
N GLU A 7 13.46 9.41 -35.73
CA GLU A 7 12.40 8.42 -35.60
C GLU A 7 12.83 6.99 -36.01
N GLU A 8 13.89 6.84 -36.81
CA GLU A 8 14.43 5.54 -37.24
C GLU A 8 15.49 4.98 -36.28
N ILE A 9 15.88 5.74 -35.25
CA ILE A 9 16.84 5.35 -34.22
C ILE A 9 16.09 5.10 -32.89
N SER A 10 14.97 4.38 -32.94
CA SER A 10 14.40 3.81 -31.71
C SER A 10 15.00 2.42 -31.49
N PHE A 11 16.16 2.37 -30.84
CA PHE A 11 16.64 1.10 -30.32
C PHE A 11 15.57 0.57 -29.34
N PRO A 12 15.17 -0.71 -29.42
CA PRO A 12 14.28 -1.28 -28.43
C PRO A 12 14.92 -1.15 -27.04
N PRO A 13 14.14 -0.91 -25.97
CA PRO A 13 14.65 -0.59 -24.63
C PRO A 13 15.74 -1.56 -24.12
N MET A 14 15.59 -2.85 -24.45
CA MET A 14 16.51 -3.93 -24.10
C MET A 14 17.93 -3.80 -24.69
N ASP A 15 18.10 -3.05 -25.78
CA ASP A 15 19.40 -2.81 -26.42
C ASP A 15 20.18 -1.66 -25.74
N GLN A 16 19.48 -0.74 -25.06
CA GLN A 16 20.08 0.39 -24.35
C GLN A 16 20.24 0.13 -22.84
N LEU A 17 19.31 -0.60 -22.23
CA LEU A 17 19.28 -0.91 -20.81
C LEU A 17 18.96 -2.41 -20.63
N GLN A 18 19.97 -3.19 -20.25
CA GLN A 18 19.78 -4.62 -20.01
C GLN A 18 18.72 -4.85 -18.92
N GLY A 19 17.62 -5.51 -19.28
CA GLY A 19 16.54 -5.88 -18.36
C GLY A 19 15.32 -4.94 -18.35
N LEU A 20 15.31 -3.89 -19.18
CA LEU A 20 14.15 -3.01 -19.34
C LEU A 20 13.41 -3.35 -20.65
N GLU A 21 12.22 -3.95 -20.55
CA GLU A 21 11.40 -4.31 -21.73
C GLU A 21 10.64 -3.10 -22.29
N TYR A 22 10.25 -2.15 -21.42
CA TYR A 22 9.55 -0.92 -21.75
C TYR A 22 10.23 0.29 -21.13
N CYS A 23 10.53 1.31 -21.96
CA CYS A 23 10.92 2.64 -21.49
C CYS A 23 9.73 3.39 -20.88
N ILE A 24 10.00 4.42 -20.07
CA ILE A 24 8.97 5.24 -19.39
C ILE A 24 7.95 5.83 -20.38
N ASP A 25 8.41 6.29 -21.55
CA ASP A 25 7.55 6.88 -22.58
C ASP A 25 6.96 5.84 -23.56
N SER A 26 7.31 4.56 -23.40
CA SER A 26 6.81 3.50 -24.27
C SER A 26 5.54 2.87 -23.71
N ASN A 27 4.52 2.70 -24.56
CA ASN A 27 3.27 2.10 -24.15
C ASN A 27 3.24 0.61 -24.55
N PRO A 28 3.08 -0.32 -23.60
CA PRO A 28 2.82 -1.71 -23.92
C PRO A 28 1.48 -1.86 -24.65
N SER A 29 1.28 -3.02 -25.28
CA SER A 29 0.04 -3.28 -26.02
C SER A 29 -1.18 -3.18 -25.09
N TRP A 30 -2.15 -2.33 -25.46
CA TRP A 30 -3.39 -2.11 -24.69
C TRP A 30 -4.27 -3.37 -24.61
N ALA A 31 -4.18 -4.25 -25.60
CA ALA A 31 -5.08 -5.39 -25.79
C ALA A 31 -5.00 -6.46 -24.68
N GLY A 32 -4.06 -6.38 -23.74
CA GLY A 32 -4.08 -7.22 -22.54
C GLY A 32 -2.92 -6.96 -21.58
N GLU A 33 -1.75 -6.60 -22.11
CA GLU A 33 -0.54 -6.47 -21.30
C GLU A 33 -0.57 -5.26 -20.36
N ALA A 34 -0.95 -4.08 -20.89
CA ALA A 34 -1.07 -2.86 -20.08
C ALA A 34 -2.09 -3.02 -18.94
N ILE A 35 -3.24 -3.64 -19.22
CA ILE A 35 -4.31 -3.86 -18.24
C ILE A 35 -3.86 -4.85 -17.16
N ALA A 36 -3.24 -5.96 -17.55
CA ALA A 36 -2.77 -6.96 -16.60
C ALA A 36 -1.70 -6.40 -15.65
N LEU A 37 -0.78 -5.58 -16.18
CA LEU A 37 0.25 -4.91 -15.37
C LEU A 37 -0.34 -3.84 -14.45
N GLY A 38 -1.27 -3.04 -14.96
CA GLY A 38 -2.00 -2.07 -14.14
C GLY A 38 -2.74 -2.76 -12.99
N PHE A 39 -3.39 -3.89 -13.27
CA PHE A 39 -4.03 -4.71 -12.25
C PHE A 39 -3.04 -5.29 -11.24
N GLN A 40 -1.87 -5.73 -11.69
CA GLN A 40 -0.79 -6.19 -10.80
C GLN A 40 -0.31 -5.07 -9.86
N HIS A 41 -0.10 -3.85 -10.37
CA HIS A 41 0.26 -2.70 -9.55
C HIS A 41 -0.84 -2.36 -8.54
N TYR A 42 -2.10 -2.44 -8.95
CA TYR A 42 -3.24 -2.27 -8.04
C TYR A 42 -3.23 -3.31 -6.90
N ILE A 43 -3.05 -4.59 -7.22
CA ILE A 43 -2.99 -5.66 -6.21
C ILE A 43 -1.81 -5.48 -5.25
N LEU A 44 -0.66 -5.01 -5.75
CA LEU A 44 0.50 -4.72 -4.92
C LEU A 44 0.22 -3.56 -3.94
N ALA A 45 -0.42 -2.49 -4.43
CA ALA A 45 -0.80 -1.33 -3.63
C ALA A 45 -1.90 -1.65 -2.59
N LEU A 46 -2.81 -2.57 -2.91
CA LEU A 46 -3.92 -2.98 -2.04
C LEU A 46 -3.46 -3.45 -0.65
N GLY A 47 -2.26 -4.04 -0.55
CA GLY A 47 -1.73 -4.57 0.70
C GLY A 47 -1.67 -3.51 1.81
N THR A 48 -0.98 -2.40 1.57
CA THR A 48 -0.84 -1.32 2.57
C THR A 48 -2.16 -0.59 2.80
N ALA A 49 -2.92 -0.34 1.72
CA ALA A 49 -4.22 0.33 1.76
C ALA A 49 -5.27 -0.40 2.62
N VAL A 50 -5.21 -1.74 2.70
CA VAL A 50 -6.11 -2.54 3.53
C VAL A 50 -5.52 -2.78 4.93
N MET A 51 -4.21 -3.00 5.05
CA MET A 51 -3.57 -3.31 6.33
C MET A 51 -3.63 -2.14 7.31
N ILE A 52 -3.36 -0.91 6.85
CA ILE A 52 -3.35 0.30 7.69
C ILE A 52 -4.72 0.49 8.40
N PRO A 53 -5.87 0.56 7.69
CA PRO A 53 -7.18 0.68 8.33
C PRO A 53 -7.56 -0.54 9.15
N SER A 54 -7.21 -1.75 8.71
CA SER A 54 -7.52 -2.98 9.44
C SER A 54 -6.86 -3.03 10.81
N PHE A 55 -5.72 -2.37 10.97
CA PHE A 55 -5.04 -2.22 12.25
C PHE A 55 -5.57 -1.02 13.05
N LEU A 56 -5.73 0.15 12.41
CA LEU A 56 -6.04 1.40 13.11
C LEU A 56 -7.51 1.56 13.50
N VAL A 57 -8.44 1.20 12.61
CA VAL A 57 -9.88 1.48 12.81
C VAL A 57 -10.44 0.77 14.06
N PRO A 58 -10.10 -0.51 14.33
CA PRO A 58 -10.54 -1.15 15.57
C PRO A 58 -10.02 -0.46 16.83
N LEU A 59 -8.77 0.04 16.82
CA LEU A 59 -8.18 0.76 17.95
C LEU A 59 -8.89 2.08 18.24
N MET A 60 -9.43 2.73 17.20
CA MET A 60 -10.22 3.95 17.34
C MET A 60 -11.64 3.69 17.89
N GLY A 61 -12.10 2.43 17.95
CA GLY A 61 -13.49 2.06 18.24
C GLY A 61 -14.40 2.00 17.01
N GLY A 62 -13.84 2.03 15.80
CA GLY A 62 -14.62 1.95 14.57
C GLY A 62 -15.16 0.55 14.30
N THR A 63 -16.30 0.49 13.61
CA THR A 63 -16.95 -0.77 13.20
C THR A 63 -16.35 -1.34 11.90
N ASP A 64 -16.73 -2.56 11.51
CA ASP A 64 -16.38 -3.11 10.20
C ASP A 64 -16.84 -2.22 9.03
N GLY A 65 -17.99 -1.54 9.19
CA GLY A 65 -18.46 -0.57 8.20
C GLY A 65 -17.56 0.66 8.11
N ASP A 66 -17.02 1.13 9.24
CA ASP A 66 -16.06 2.24 9.26
C ASP A 66 -14.71 1.84 8.67
N LYS A 67 -14.27 0.61 8.93
CA LYS A 67 -13.06 0.01 8.31
C LYS A 67 -13.17 0.01 6.79
N VAL A 68 -14.29 -0.48 6.25
CA VAL A 68 -14.56 -0.47 4.80
C VAL A 68 -14.56 0.96 4.26
N ARG A 69 -15.17 1.92 4.95
CA ARG A 69 -15.21 3.32 4.52
C ARG A 69 -13.81 3.95 4.45
N VAL A 70 -12.94 3.64 5.40
CA VAL A 70 -11.55 4.14 5.40
C VAL A 70 -10.75 3.47 4.28
N VAL A 71 -10.89 2.15 4.07
CA VAL A 71 -10.24 1.44 2.95
C VAL A 71 -10.66 2.02 1.60
N GLN A 72 -11.97 2.23 1.38
CA GLN A 72 -12.49 2.82 0.16
C GLN A 72 -11.94 4.25 -0.07
N ALA A 73 -11.88 5.06 0.99
CA ALA A 73 -11.34 6.41 0.90
C ALA A 73 -9.85 6.44 0.59
N LEU A 74 -9.06 5.57 1.24
CA LEU A 74 -7.63 5.46 0.96
C LEU A 74 -7.39 5.05 -0.49
N LEU A 75 -7.99 3.96 -0.97
CA LEU A 75 -7.82 3.50 -2.35
C LEU A 75 -8.23 4.54 -3.40
N PHE A 76 -9.31 5.28 -3.13
CA PHE A 76 -9.77 6.31 -4.06
C PHE A 76 -8.81 7.50 -4.12
N VAL A 77 -8.36 8.00 -2.97
CA VAL A 77 -7.39 9.09 -2.88
C VAL A 77 -6.02 8.66 -3.43
N GLU A 78 -5.63 7.41 -3.19
CA GLU A 78 -4.42 6.79 -3.73
C GLU A 78 -4.39 6.81 -5.25
N GLY A 79 -5.50 6.43 -5.89
CA GLY A 79 -5.66 6.48 -7.34
C GLY A 79 -5.58 7.91 -7.89
N ILE A 80 -6.25 8.87 -7.24
CA ILE A 80 -6.19 10.29 -7.62
C ILE A 80 -4.76 10.81 -7.51
N ASN A 81 -4.08 10.55 -6.38
CA ASN A 81 -2.73 11.04 -6.14
C ASN A 81 -1.72 10.41 -7.10
N THR A 82 -1.86 9.12 -7.42
CA THR A 82 -1.03 8.45 -8.43
C THR A 82 -1.25 9.04 -9.82
N LEU A 83 -2.49 9.36 -10.19
CA LEU A 83 -2.79 10.04 -11.45
C LEU A 83 -2.19 11.46 -11.48
N LEU A 84 -2.30 12.21 -10.39
CA LEU A 84 -1.69 13.53 -10.28
C LEU A 84 -0.15 13.46 -10.36
N GLN A 85 0.47 12.48 -9.70
CA GLN A 85 1.92 12.24 -9.72
C GLN A 85 2.44 11.93 -11.12
N THR A 86 1.70 11.09 -11.86
CA THR A 86 2.08 10.62 -13.19
C THR A 86 1.76 11.63 -14.30
N LEU A 87 0.71 12.46 -14.17
CA LEU A 87 0.36 13.47 -15.18
C LEU A 87 1.05 14.83 -14.94
N PHE A 88 0.97 15.34 -13.72
CA PHE A 88 1.39 16.71 -13.36
C PHE A 88 2.62 16.76 -12.46
N GLY A 89 2.89 15.69 -11.70
CA GLY A 89 4.04 15.60 -10.81
C GLY A 89 5.35 15.33 -11.57
N THR A 90 6.14 14.37 -11.11
CA THR A 90 7.43 14.04 -11.74
C THR A 90 7.28 13.30 -13.06
N ARG A 91 6.07 12.84 -13.41
CA ARG A 91 5.78 12.01 -14.59
C ARG A 91 6.54 10.68 -14.61
N LEU A 92 7.07 10.27 -13.46
CA LEU A 92 7.69 8.98 -13.28
C LEU A 92 6.62 7.93 -12.90
N PRO A 93 6.85 6.65 -13.22
CA PRO A 93 5.94 5.56 -12.88
C PRO A 93 6.01 5.24 -11.38
N THR A 94 5.47 6.13 -10.55
CA THR A 94 5.45 6.04 -9.09
C THR A 94 4.00 5.91 -8.61
N VAL A 95 3.71 4.80 -7.93
CA VAL A 95 2.43 4.61 -7.23
C VAL A 95 2.52 5.30 -5.87
N ILE A 96 1.64 6.27 -5.63
CA ILE A 96 1.51 6.92 -4.33
C ILE A 96 0.61 6.04 -3.48
N GLY A 97 0.94 5.82 -2.21
CA GLY A 97 0.18 4.97 -1.28
C GLY A 97 0.24 5.47 0.16
N GLY A 98 -0.49 4.80 1.06
CA GLY A 98 -0.39 5.08 2.50
C GLY A 98 0.95 4.63 3.08
N SER A 99 1.68 5.52 3.75
CA SER A 99 2.97 5.18 4.39
C SER A 99 2.77 4.66 5.83
N TYR A 100 3.52 3.60 6.15
CA TYR A 100 3.55 3.03 7.50
C TYR A 100 4.24 3.93 8.53
N ALA A 101 5.00 4.94 8.11
CA ALA A 101 5.62 5.90 9.00
C ALA A 101 4.57 6.62 9.88
N PHE A 102 3.37 6.82 9.34
CA PHE A 102 2.26 7.49 10.02
C PHE A 102 1.55 6.62 11.07
N MET A 103 1.79 5.31 11.11
CA MET A 103 1.13 4.42 12.07
C MET A 103 1.44 4.81 13.52
N VAL A 104 2.71 5.07 13.84
CA VAL A 104 3.13 5.37 15.22
C VAL A 104 2.53 6.68 15.73
N PRO A 105 2.61 7.81 14.99
CA PRO A 105 1.92 9.03 15.40
C PRO A 105 0.40 8.88 15.51
N ILE A 106 -0.25 8.16 14.58
CA ILE A 106 -1.70 7.94 14.67
C ILE A 106 -2.05 7.15 15.93
N ILE A 107 -1.29 6.09 16.26
CA ILE A 107 -1.48 5.34 17.51
C ILE A 107 -1.30 6.25 18.74
N SER A 108 -0.35 7.18 18.70
CA SER A 108 -0.19 8.17 19.76
C SER A 108 -1.41 9.08 19.91
N ILE A 109 -2.03 9.49 18.79
CA ILE A 109 -3.28 10.28 18.82
C ILE A 109 -4.43 9.44 19.36
N ILE A 110 -4.56 8.18 18.95
CA ILE A 110 -5.61 7.26 19.45
C ILE A 110 -5.57 7.15 20.98
N HIS A 111 -4.36 7.09 21.56
CA HIS A 111 -4.15 6.96 23.01
C HIS A 111 -4.13 8.31 23.75
N ASP A 112 -4.50 9.42 23.11
CA ASP A 112 -4.68 10.68 23.82
C ASP A 112 -5.80 10.53 24.86
N THR A 113 -5.55 11.00 26.07
CA THR A 113 -6.49 10.94 27.19
C THR A 113 -7.82 11.60 26.88
N SER A 114 -7.80 12.70 26.11
CA SER A 114 -9.00 13.41 25.68
C SER A 114 -9.91 12.53 24.82
N LEU A 115 -9.32 11.74 23.91
CA LEU A 115 -10.04 10.85 22.99
C LEU A 115 -10.43 9.54 23.67
N MET A 116 -9.57 8.97 24.51
CA MET A 116 -9.87 7.74 25.26
C MET A 116 -10.96 7.94 26.31
N SER A 117 -11.15 9.16 26.81
CA SER A 117 -12.23 9.48 27.78
C SER A 117 -13.64 9.40 27.19
N ILE A 118 -13.77 9.31 25.86
CA ILE A 118 -15.06 9.23 25.18
C ILE A 118 -15.61 7.80 25.29
N GLU A 119 -16.73 7.64 25.99
CA GLU A 119 -17.40 6.35 26.20
C GLU A 119 -17.99 5.77 24.90
N ASP A 120 -18.56 6.60 24.03
CA ASP A 120 -19.14 6.14 22.76
C ASP A 120 -18.04 5.86 21.71
N ASN A 121 -17.92 4.59 21.35
CA ASN A 121 -16.96 4.09 20.35
C ASN A 121 -17.09 4.78 18.98
N HIS A 122 -18.30 5.07 18.51
CA HIS A 122 -18.49 5.68 17.19
C HIS A 122 -18.08 7.16 17.21
N VAL A 123 -18.44 7.87 18.28
CA VAL A 123 -18.02 9.27 18.47
C VAL A 123 -16.50 9.35 18.65
N ARG A 124 -15.90 8.42 19.39
CA ARG A 124 -14.44 8.31 19.54
C ARG A 124 -13.76 8.11 18.19
N PHE A 125 -14.29 7.22 17.35
CA PHE A 125 -13.77 7.02 16.00
C PHE A 125 -13.81 8.31 15.16
N LEU A 126 -14.96 9.00 15.12
CA LEU A 126 -15.11 10.24 14.36
C LEU A 126 -14.17 11.34 14.87
N ASN A 127 -14.10 11.56 16.17
CA ASN A 127 -13.21 12.57 16.76
C ASN A 127 -11.74 12.26 16.51
N THR A 128 -11.35 10.98 16.60
CA THR A 128 -9.98 10.56 16.30
C THR A 128 -9.64 10.77 14.83
N MET A 129 -10.55 10.43 13.91
CA MET A 129 -10.35 10.69 12.47
C MET A 129 -10.18 12.19 12.19
N ARG A 130 -10.96 13.05 12.84
CA ARG A 130 -10.85 14.52 12.71
C ARG A 130 -9.52 15.06 13.23
N ALA A 131 -9.02 14.50 14.34
CA ALA A 131 -7.71 14.84 14.89
C ALA A 131 -6.57 14.39 13.97
N VAL A 132 -6.61 13.16 13.47
CA VAL A 132 -5.64 12.64 12.50
C VAL A 132 -5.63 13.48 11.23
N GLN A 133 -6.80 13.85 10.69
CA GLN A 133 -6.91 14.71 9.51
C GLN A 133 -6.27 16.09 9.75
N GLY A 134 -6.55 16.74 10.89
CA GLY A 134 -5.95 18.02 11.22
C GLY A 134 -4.44 17.95 11.39
N ALA A 135 -3.95 16.94 12.11
CA ALA A 135 -2.51 16.70 12.28
C ALA A 135 -1.80 16.42 10.96
N LEU A 136 -2.39 15.62 10.06
CA LEU A 136 -1.84 15.35 8.73
C LEU A 136 -1.78 16.61 7.87
N ILE A 137 -2.79 17.48 7.90
CA ILE A 137 -2.79 18.75 7.16
C ILE A 137 -1.65 19.66 7.62
N VAL A 138 -1.47 19.82 8.93
CA VAL A 138 -0.38 20.66 9.49
C VAL A 138 0.98 20.08 9.13
N ALA A 139 1.17 18.77 9.33
CA ALA A 139 2.44 18.11 9.04
C ALA A 139 2.79 18.15 7.54
N SER A 140 1.79 17.92 6.66
CA SER A 140 2.00 17.98 5.20
C SER A 140 2.33 19.39 4.72
N SER A 141 1.82 20.43 5.37
CA SER A 141 2.16 21.83 5.05
C SER A 141 3.66 22.08 5.20
N ILE A 142 4.30 21.46 6.20
CA ILE A 142 5.74 21.54 6.42
C ILE A 142 6.49 20.83 5.30
N GLN A 143 6.02 19.64 4.88
CA GLN A 143 6.60 18.92 3.76
C GLN A 143 6.57 19.76 2.47
N ILE A 144 5.44 20.41 2.21
CA ILE A 144 5.25 21.31 1.06
C ILE A 144 6.23 22.47 1.12
N ILE A 145 6.37 23.13 2.28
CA ILE A 145 7.31 24.25 2.47
C ILE A 145 8.75 23.79 2.24
N LEU A 146 9.16 22.64 2.81
CA LEU A 146 10.50 22.09 2.65
C LEU A 146 10.79 21.66 1.21
N GLY A 147 9.79 21.12 0.51
CA GLY A 147 9.87 20.74 -0.91
C GLY A 147 10.03 21.95 -1.83
N TYR A 148 9.14 22.95 -1.71
CA TYR A 148 9.19 24.16 -2.55
C TYR A 148 10.36 25.08 -2.24
N SER A 149 10.86 25.10 -1.00
CA SER A 149 12.05 25.88 -0.62
C SER A 149 13.36 25.29 -1.14
N GLN A 150 13.33 24.10 -1.78
CA GLN A 150 14.50 23.35 -2.24
C GLN A 150 15.51 23.00 -1.13
N MET A 151 15.18 23.23 0.14
CA MET A 151 16.03 22.86 1.27
C MET A 151 16.29 21.36 1.28
N TRP A 152 15.28 20.56 0.92
CA TRP A 152 15.42 19.12 0.80
C TRP A 152 16.50 18.72 -0.23
N ALA A 153 16.61 19.43 -1.35
CA ALA A 153 17.62 19.14 -2.38
C ALA A 153 19.06 19.39 -1.90
N ILE A 154 19.23 20.36 -0.98
CA ILE A 154 20.54 20.61 -0.33
C ILE A 154 20.83 19.50 0.66
N CYS A 155 19.86 19.12 1.48
CA CYS A 155 19.99 18.03 2.45
C CYS A 155 20.28 16.69 1.77
N SER A 156 19.55 16.36 0.70
CA SER A 156 19.69 15.10 -0.04
C SER A 156 21.09 14.92 -0.65
N ARG A 157 21.79 16.00 -0.98
CA ARG A 157 23.19 15.95 -1.45
C ARG A 157 24.17 15.39 -0.42
N PHE A 158 23.86 15.50 0.88
CA PHE A 158 24.69 14.91 1.94
C PHE A 158 24.48 13.40 2.09
N PHE A 159 23.36 12.88 1.57
CA PHE A 159 23.08 11.46 1.58
C PHE A 159 23.78 10.78 0.39
N SER A 160 24.93 10.17 0.67
CA SER A 160 25.53 9.23 -0.28
C SER A 160 24.71 7.93 -0.33
N PRO A 161 24.82 7.13 -1.41
CA PRO A 161 24.20 5.80 -1.45
C PRO A 161 24.57 4.92 -0.25
N LEU A 162 25.77 5.08 0.31
CA LEU A 162 26.22 4.38 1.52
C LEU A 162 25.40 4.75 2.77
N GLY A 163 24.87 5.97 2.85
CA GLY A 163 23.97 6.40 3.92
C GLY A 163 22.51 6.02 3.69
N MET A 164 22.05 6.01 2.44
CA MET A 164 20.65 5.71 2.10
C MET A 164 20.31 4.23 2.17
N VAL A 165 21.23 3.35 1.76
CA VAL A 165 20.98 1.90 1.71
C VAL A 165 20.57 1.34 3.07
N PRO A 166 21.26 1.63 4.20
CA PRO A 166 20.82 1.16 5.51
C PRO A 166 19.45 1.70 5.92
N VAL A 167 19.13 2.96 5.59
CA VAL A 167 17.84 3.57 5.94
C VAL A 167 16.69 2.89 5.19
N ILE A 168 16.82 2.73 3.88
CA ILE A 168 15.81 2.03 3.04
C ILE A 168 15.69 0.57 3.48
N ALA A 169 16.81 -0.10 3.77
CA ALA A 169 16.80 -1.47 4.27
C ALA A 169 16.06 -1.58 5.61
N LEU A 170 16.27 -0.65 6.55
CA LEU A 170 15.57 -0.63 7.84
C LEU A 170 14.07 -0.37 7.67
N VAL A 171 13.67 0.50 6.74
CA VAL A 171 12.25 0.71 6.40
C VAL A 171 11.64 -0.60 5.89
N GLY A 172 12.32 -1.28 4.96
CA GLY A 172 11.89 -2.58 4.43
C GLY A 172 11.82 -3.69 5.49
N PHE A 173 12.84 -3.82 6.35
CA PHE A 173 12.86 -4.79 7.44
C PHE A 173 11.79 -4.48 8.49
N GLY A 174 11.49 -3.20 8.76
CA GLY A 174 10.41 -2.80 9.66
C GLY A 174 9.03 -3.22 9.15
N LEU A 175 8.80 -3.16 7.83
CA LEU A 175 7.59 -3.70 7.20
C LEU A 175 7.54 -5.23 7.29
N PHE A 176 8.66 -5.91 7.10
CA PHE A 176 8.74 -7.36 7.22
C PHE A 176 8.42 -7.83 8.65
N ASP A 177 8.98 -7.19 9.67
CA ASP A 177 8.72 -7.50 11.09
C ASP A 177 7.24 -7.36 11.46
N ARG A 178 6.51 -6.46 10.79
CA ARG A 178 5.06 -6.26 10.98
C ARG A 178 4.22 -7.22 10.14
N GLY A 179 4.63 -7.50 8.89
CA GLY A 179 3.88 -8.32 7.95
C GLY A 179 4.01 -9.82 8.20
N PHE A 180 5.22 -10.30 8.54
CA PHE A 180 5.49 -11.72 8.71
C PHE A 180 4.67 -12.37 9.84
N PRO A 181 4.48 -11.73 11.02
CA PRO A 181 3.60 -12.27 12.06
C PRO A 181 2.13 -12.42 11.63
N VAL A 182 1.66 -11.58 10.69
CA VAL A 182 0.28 -11.67 10.16
C VAL A 182 0.13 -12.93 9.32
N VAL A 183 1.15 -13.29 8.53
CA VAL A 183 1.20 -14.56 7.79
C VAL A 183 1.15 -15.76 8.75
N GLY A 184 1.81 -15.63 9.91
CA GLY A 184 1.80 -16.65 10.97
C GLY A 184 0.47 -16.83 11.71
N ARG A 185 -0.46 -15.86 11.64
CA ARG A 185 -1.80 -16.01 12.26
C ARG A 185 -2.63 -17.11 11.62
N CYS A 186 -2.40 -17.38 10.34
CA CYS A 186 -2.98 -18.50 9.63
C CYS A 186 -1.90 -19.25 8.84
N VAL A 187 -1.16 -20.09 9.56
CA VAL A 187 -0.01 -20.82 9.01
C VAL A 187 -0.40 -21.72 7.84
N GLU A 188 -1.62 -22.28 7.85
CA GLU A 188 -2.14 -23.18 6.83
C GLU A 188 -2.33 -22.52 5.46
N ILE A 189 -2.51 -21.19 5.42
CA ILE A 189 -2.63 -20.40 4.19
C ILE A 189 -1.32 -19.65 3.93
N GLY A 190 -0.69 -19.13 4.98
CA GLY A 190 0.51 -18.32 4.89
C GLY A 190 1.74 -19.06 4.37
N ILE A 191 2.03 -20.27 4.89
CA ILE A 191 3.19 -21.05 4.42
C ILE A 191 3.03 -21.45 2.95
N PRO A 192 1.88 -22.02 2.50
CA PRO A 192 1.69 -22.32 1.09
C PRO A 192 1.80 -21.09 0.20
N MET A 193 1.32 -19.92 0.63
CA MET A 193 1.48 -18.68 -0.12
C MET A 193 2.96 -18.35 -0.37
N LEU A 194 3.79 -18.42 0.68
CA LEU A 194 5.23 -18.14 0.57
C LEU A 194 5.94 -19.16 -0.33
N ILE A 195 5.64 -20.46 -0.15
CA ILE A 195 6.22 -21.52 -0.97
C ILE A 195 5.83 -21.35 -2.45
N LEU A 196 4.56 -21.11 -2.73
CA LEU A 196 4.06 -20.89 -4.09
C LEU A 196 4.72 -19.66 -4.71
N PHE A 197 4.80 -18.55 -3.98
CA PHE A 197 5.43 -17.33 -4.48
C PHE A 197 6.92 -17.55 -4.80
N ILE A 198 7.68 -18.20 -3.91
CA ILE A 198 9.10 -18.51 -4.15
C ILE A 198 9.26 -19.48 -5.33
N ALA A 199 8.40 -20.49 -5.43
CA ALA A 199 8.43 -21.45 -6.53
C ALA A 199 8.16 -20.76 -7.89
N PHE A 200 7.15 -19.90 -7.97
CA PHE A 200 6.80 -19.14 -9.18
C PHE A 200 7.83 -18.07 -9.52
N SER A 201 8.34 -17.33 -8.53
CA SER A 201 9.27 -16.21 -8.74
C SER A 201 10.72 -16.67 -9.00
N GLN A 202 11.21 -17.65 -8.25
CA GLN A 202 12.64 -17.99 -8.22
C GLN A 202 12.97 -19.33 -8.87
N TYR A 203 12.14 -20.36 -8.67
CA TYR A 203 12.46 -21.72 -9.13
C TYR A 203 12.07 -21.95 -10.60
N LEU A 204 10.87 -21.51 -10.98
CA LEU A 204 10.38 -21.62 -12.35
C LEU A 204 11.20 -20.80 -13.36
N LYS A 205 11.89 -19.77 -12.88
CA LYS A 205 12.90 -19.00 -13.64
C LYS A 205 14.05 -19.86 -14.16
N ASN A 206 14.52 -20.82 -13.34
CA ASN A 206 15.67 -21.65 -13.67
C ASN A 206 15.28 -22.90 -14.49
N PHE A 207 14.02 -23.33 -14.42
CA PHE A 207 13.57 -24.58 -15.05
C PHE A 207 12.86 -24.36 -16.40
N LEU A 208 12.06 -23.30 -16.54
CA LEU A 208 11.37 -22.95 -17.79
C LEU A 208 12.18 -21.91 -18.59
N THR A 209 13.12 -22.40 -19.38
CA THR A 209 13.98 -21.61 -20.27
C THR A 209 13.16 -20.78 -21.29
N LYS A 210 13.35 -19.45 -21.30
CA LYS A 210 13.15 -18.45 -22.38
C LYS A 210 11.80 -18.34 -23.12
N GLN A 211 10.86 -19.27 -23.03
CA GLN A 211 9.68 -19.28 -23.91
C GLN A 211 8.41 -18.64 -23.32
N LEU A 212 8.33 -18.41 -22.01
CA LEU A 212 7.15 -17.81 -21.36
C LEU A 212 7.54 -16.87 -20.19
N PRO A 213 8.07 -15.66 -20.46
CA PRO A 213 8.35 -14.65 -19.41
C PRO A 213 7.09 -14.19 -18.64
N VAL A 214 5.90 -14.55 -19.15
CA VAL A 214 4.59 -14.29 -18.55
C VAL A 214 4.46 -14.85 -17.13
N LEU A 215 5.02 -16.03 -16.85
CA LEU A 215 4.90 -16.65 -15.52
C LEU A 215 5.70 -15.91 -14.44
N GLU A 216 6.88 -15.38 -14.77
CA GLU A 216 7.69 -14.57 -13.85
C GLU A 216 7.02 -13.21 -13.62
N ARG A 217 6.57 -12.56 -14.71
CA ARG A 217 5.96 -11.23 -14.67
C ARG A 217 4.71 -11.19 -13.80
N PHE A 218 3.85 -12.21 -13.90
CA PHE A 218 2.58 -12.32 -13.18
C PHE A 218 2.61 -13.30 -12.00
N ALA A 219 3.79 -13.72 -11.52
CA ALA A 219 3.94 -14.70 -10.44
C ALA A 219 3.11 -14.32 -9.19
N LEU A 220 3.07 -13.03 -8.85
CA LEU A 220 2.31 -12.51 -7.72
C LEU A 220 0.80 -12.69 -7.90
N LEU A 221 0.26 -12.34 -9.09
CA LEU A 221 -1.16 -12.50 -9.40
C LEU A 221 -1.56 -13.98 -9.35
N ILE A 222 -0.78 -14.85 -10.00
CA ILE A 222 -1.03 -16.30 -10.03
C ILE A 222 -1.02 -16.87 -8.61
N SER A 223 -0.02 -16.51 -7.81
CA SER A 223 0.10 -16.95 -6.41
C SER A 223 -1.12 -16.55 -5.58
N ILE A 224 -1.56 -15.29 -5.70
CA ILE A 224 -2.72 -14.76 -4.97
C ILE A 224 -4.00 -15.44 -5.41
N THR A 225 -4.21 -15.65 -6.71
CA THR A 225 -5.41 -16.34 -7.22
C THR A 225 -5.46 -17.78 -6.72
N VAL A 226 -4.36 -18.53 -6.82
CA VAL A 226 -4.28 -19.93 -6.37
C VAL A 226 -4.50 -20.04 -4.87
N ILE A 227 -3.84 -19.20 -4.07
CA ILE A 227 -3.98 -19.28 -2.61
C ILE A 227 -5.38 -18.85 -2.15
N TRP A 228 -5.98 -17.86 -2.80
CA TRP A 228 -7.36 -17.47 -2.49
C TRP A 228 -8.35 -18.59 -2.78
N ALA A 229 -8.21 -19.27 -3.93
CA ALA A 229 -9.04 -20.42 -4.27
C ALA A 229 -8.85 -21.58 -3.26
N TYR A 230 -7.61 -21.84 -2.86
CA TYR A 230 -7.28 -22.81 -1.81
C TYR A 230 -7.91 -22.45 -0.45
N ALA A 231 -7.80 -21.20 -0.02
CA ALA A 231 -8.42 -20.71 1.22
C ALA A 231 -9.95 -20.82 1.19
N HIS A 232 -10.57 -20.52 0.05
CA HIS A 232 -12.00 -20.68 -0.14
C HIS A 232 -12.42 -22.16 -0.04
N LEU A 233 -11.68 -23.07 -0.66
CA LEU A 233 -11.94 -24.51 -0.60
C LEU A 233 -11.80 -25.06 0.83
N LEU A 234 -10.79 -24.63 1.59
CA LEU A 234 -10.63 -24.99 3.00
C LEU A 234 -11.79 -24.49 3.86
N THR A 235 -12.29 -23.28 3.57
CA THR A 235 -13.45 -22.71 4.26
C THR A 235 -14.72 -23.49 3.92
N ALA A 236 -14.97 -23.80 2.64
CA ALA A 236 -16.15 -24.52 2.16
C ALA A 236 -16.18 -25.99 2.62
N SER A 237 -15.03 -26.67 2.64
CA SER A 237 -14.90 -28.05 3.15
C SER A 237 -15.10 -28.16 4.66
N GLY A 238 -15.17 -27.04 5.39
CA GLY A 238 -15.44 -27.02 6.82
C GLY A 238 -14.23 -27.34 7.70
N ALA A 239 -13.00 -27.27 7.15
CA ALA A 239 -11.76 -27.56 7.87
C ALA A 239 -11.60 -26.73 9.17
N TYR A 240 -12.20 -25.53 9.21
CA TYR A 240 -12.14 -24.61 10.34
C TYR A 240 -13.34 -24.68 11.30
N LYS A 241 -14.37 -25.52 11.07
CA LYS A 241 -15.60 -25.54 11.89
C LYS A 241 -15.38 -25.94 13.35
N HIS A 242 -14.32 -26.71 13.65
CA HIS A 242 -14.01 -27.21 14.99
C HIS A 242 -12.69 -26.66 15.53
N ARG A 243 -12.19 -25.55 14.94
CA ARG A 243 -10.96 -24.88 15.37
C ARG A 243 -11.28 -23.74 16.34
N PRO A 244 -10.29 -23.27 17.13
CA PRO A 244 -10.47 -22.12 18.02
C PRO A 244 -11.00 -20.90 17.28
N GLU A 245 -11.78 -20.05 17.96
CA GLU A 245 -12.40 -18.86 17.36
C GLU A 245 -11.37 -17.93 16.72
N LEU A 246 -10.21 -17.75 17.35
CA LEU A 246 -9.12 -16.95 16.80
C LEU A 246 -8.62 -17.48 15.43
N THR A 247 -8.52 -18.80 15.27
CA THR A 247 -8.17 -19.42 13.99
C THR A 247 -9.29 -19.22 12.98
N GLN A 248 -10.55 -19.33 13.41
CA GLN A 248 -11.70 -19.11 12.54
C GLN A 248 -11.78 -17.67 12.03
N LEU A 249 -11.44 -16.68 12.85
CA LEU A 249 -11.44 -15.27 12.47
C LEU A 249 -10.34 -14.94 11.46
N ASN A 250 -9.14 -15.53 11.61
CA ASN A 250 -8.00 -15.21 10.75
C ASN A 250 -7.92 -16.07 9.48
N CYS A 251 -8.33 -17.34 9.53
CA CYS A 251 -8.15 -18.29 8.43
C CYS A 251 -9.37 -18.43 7.50
N ARG A 252 -10.56 -18.05 7.95
CA ARG A 252 -11.76 -18.22 7.12
C ARG A 252 -12.00 -17.02 6.22
N THR A 253 -12.43 -17.29 4.98
CA THR A 253 -12.72 -16.26 4.00
C THR A 253 -14.05 -15.54 4.23
N ASP A 254 -14.94 -16.08 5.08
CA ASP A 254 -16.31 -15.60 5.28
C ASP A 254 -16.51 -14.68 6.50
N LYS A 255 -15.46 -14.47 7.32
CA LYS A 255 -15.57 -13.73 8.60
C LYS A 255 -15.17 -12.26 8.52
N ALA A 256 -14.63 -11.79 7.39
CA ALA A 256 -14.14 -10.42 7.27
C ALA A 256 -15.24 -9.35 7.20
N ASN A 257 -16.49 -9.74 6.89
CA ASN A 257 -17.70 -8.89 6.74
C ASN A 257 -17.55 -7.67 5.81
N LEU A 258 -16.46 -7.56 5.04
CA LEU A 258 -16.18 -6.41 4.18
C LEU A 258 -17.25 -6.20 3.11
N ILE A 259 -17.68 -7.28 2.45
CA ILE A 259 -18.65 -7.24 1.34
C ILE A 259 -20.05 -6.94 1.86
N SER A 260 -20.45 -7.54 2.98
CA SER A 260 -21.78 -7.33 3.59
C SER A 260 -21.96 -5.92 4.16
N SER A 261 -20.87 -5.30 4.62
CA SER A 261 -20.90 -3.96 5.22
C SER A 261 -20.66 -2.84 4.20
N ALA A 262 -20.28 -3.17 2.96
CA ALA A 262 -20.00 -2.18 1.91
C ALA A 262 -21.27 -1.79 1.14
N PRO A 263 -21.53 -0.48 0.93
CA PRO A 263 -22.50 -0.05 -0.08
C PRO A 263 -21.95 -0.33 -1.49
N TRP A 264 -22.84 -0.66 -2.43
CA TRP A 264 -22.49 -0.98 -3.82
C TRP A 264 -21.78 0.18 -4.54
N ILE A 265 -22.26 1.40 -4.35
CA ILE A 265 -21.63 2.61 -4.91
C ILE A 265 -21.53 3.63 -3.78
N LYS A 266 -20.30 4.06 -3.50
CA LYS A 266 -20.04 5.18 -2.61
C LYS A 266 -18.79 5.90 -3.08
N ILE A 267 -18.95 7.20 -3.35
CA ILE A 267 -17.86 8.08 -3.74
C ILE A 267 -17.35 8.76 -2.46
N PRO A 268 -16.09 8.54 -2.05
CA PRO A 268 -15.50 9.26 -0.94
C PRO A 268 -15.44 10.76 -1.24
N TYR A 269 -15.82 11.58 -0.27
CA TYR A 269 -15.77 13.05 -0.39
C TYR A 269 -14.85 13.63 0.70
N PRO A 270 -14.25 14.82 0.45
CA PRO A 270 -13.40 15.48 1.42
C PRO A 270 -14.14 15.73 2.75
N LEU A 271 -13.43 15.57 3.87
CA LEU A 271 -13.97 15.83 5.22
C LEU A 271 -15.21 15.00 5.59
N GLN A 272 -15.36 13.79 5.05
CA GLN A 272 -16.50 12.91 5.35
C GLN A 272 -16.66 12.50 6.82
N TRP A 273 -15.62 12.65 7.64
CA TRP A 273 -15.63 12.38 9.08
C TRP A 273 -15.88 13.64 9.93
N GLY A 274 -16.05 14.81 9.30
CA GLY A 274 -16.25 16.11 9.96
C GLY A 274 -15.08 17.09 9.74
N ALA A 275 -15.21 18.30 10.29
CA ALA A 275 -14.18 19.32 10.17
C ALA A 275 -12.91 18.95 10.97
N PRO A 276 -11.70 19.15 10.42
CA PRO A 276 -10.46 18.75 11.06
C PRO A 276 -10.25 19.54 12.37
N THR A 277 -9.69 18.88 13.38
CA THR A 277 -9.34 19.50 14.66
C THR A 277 -7.82 19.65 14.74
N PHE A 278 -7.36 20.84 15.10
CA PHE A 278 -5.94 21.17 15.13
C PHE A 278 -5.45 21.20 16.58
N ASP A 279 -4.67 20.20 16.95
CA ASP A 279 -3.96 20.16 18.23
C ASP A 279 -2.45 20.17 17.97
N ALA A 280 -1.71 20.96 18.76
CA ALA A 280 -0.28 21.13 18.58
C ALA A 280 0.52 19.88 18.94
N GLY A 281 0.09 19.13 19.97
CA GLY A 281 0.73 17.88 20.37
C GLY A 281 0.56 16.79 19.31
N HIS A 282 -0.65 16.67 18.76
CA HIS A 282 -0.94 15.74 17.67
C HIS A 282 -0.14 16.08 16.41
N ALA A 283 -0.09 17.38 16.05
CA ALA A 283 0.68 17.85 14.91
C ALA A 283 2.18 17.59 15.07
N PHE A 284 2.74 17.84 16.27
CA PHE A 284 4.17 17.65 16.52
C PHE A 284 4.62 16.20 16.32
N GLY A 285 3.87 15.23 16.85
CA GLY A 285 4.15 13.81 16.61
C GLY A 285 4.07 13.44 15.13
N MET A 286 3.11 14.03 14.40
CA MET A 286 2.92 13.78 12.97
C MET A 286 4.06 14.33 12.09
N MET A 287 4.72 15.42 12.51
CA MET A 287 5.87 15.99 11.79
C MET A 287 7.04 14.99 11.66
N ALA A 288 7.28 14.15 12.67
CA ALA A 288 8.35 13.17 12.62
C ALA A 288 8.13 12.13 11.51
N ALA A 289 6.88 11.65 11.33
CA ALA A 289 6.55 10.76 10.22
C ALA A 289 6.69 11.42 8.86
N VAL A 290 6.37 12.72 8.77
CA VAL A 290 6.58 13.49 7.53
C VAL A 290 8.06 13.54 7.15
N LEU A 291 8.96 13.75 8.12
CA LEU A 291 10.40 13.71 7.85
C LEU A 291 10.88 12.34 7.35
N VAL A 292 10.32 11.26 7.90
CA VAL A 292 10.60 9.90 7.39
C VAL A 292 10.09 9.76 5.96
N SER A 293 8.88 10.23 5.65
CA SER A 293 8.30 10.19 4.31
C SER A 293 8.98 11.10 3.28
N LEU A 294 9.85 12.03 3.71
CA LEU A 294 10.70 12.81 2.81
C LEU A 294 11.94 12.01 2.37
N ILE A 295 12.40 11.10 3.23
CA ILE A 295 13.55 10.23 2.97
C ILE A 295 13.11 9.00 2.16
N GLU A 296 11.93 8.44 2.48
CA GLU A 296 11.25 7.38 1.72
C GLU A 296 10.95 7.81 0.29
#